data_AF-A0A7S3T8J6-F1
#
_entry.id   AF-A0A7S3T8J6-F1
#
_cell.length_a   1.000
_cell.length_b   1.000
_cell.length_c   1.000
_cell.angle_alpha   90.00
_cell.angle_beta   90.00
_cell.angle_gamma   90.00
#
_symmetry.space_group_name_H-M   'P 1'
#
loop_
_entity.id
_entity.type
_entity.pdbx_description
1 polymer ?
#
loop_
_entity_poly.entity_id
_entity_poly.type
_entity_poly.pdbx_seq_one_letter_code
_entity_poly.pdbx_strand_id
1 'polypeptide(L)'
;RSPMSFFDTTPVGRITARLAYDTEIIDGLFVQKALTVMASFFWLLSGLTVVLSVVPIVAIAMVPCAIVYSIVHMMYVRAGVQMQRLYAQSVSPLVSHIEESLAGGATVRAFGETERFRARLSSLNDDAAMAFTSFIGVGRWLAL
;
A
#
# COMPACT_ATOMS: atom_id res chain seq x y z
N ARG A 1 -22.85 18.90 -8.55
CA ARG A 1 -22.38 20.25 -8.18
C ARG A 1 -22.28 20.30 -6.66
N SER A 2 -21.11 20.59 -6.12
CA SER A 2 -20.91 20.69 -4.66
C SER A 2 -21.44 22.04 -4.14
N PRO A 3 -22.02 22.10 -2.93
CA PRO A 3 -22.51 23.34 -2.32
C PRO A 3 -21.35 24.28 -1.95
N MET A 4 -21.58 25.60 -1.89
CA MET A 4 -20.54 26.58 -1.51
C MET A 4 -19.91 26.27 -0.14
N SER A 5 -20.68 25.74 0.82
CA SER A 5 -20.16 25.36 2.14
C SER A 5 -19.01 24.35 2.08
N PHE A 6 -18.96 23.50 1.04
CA PHE A 6 -17.86 22.56 0.84
C PHE A 6 -16.54 23.28 0.57
N PHE A 7 -16.57 24.34 -0.25
CA PHE A 7 -15.40 25.13 -0.64
C PHE A 7 -14.95 26.13 0.43
N ASP A 8 -15.84 26.52 1.34
CA ASP A 8 -15.48 27.30 2.53
C ASP A 8 -14.77 26.43 3.59
N THR A 9 -15.13 25.15 3.67
CA THR A 9 -14.56 24.22 4.67
C THR A 9 -13.27 23.54 4.18
N THR A 10 -13.10 23.38 2.87
CA THR A 10 -11.91 22.77 2.28
C THR A 10 -11.18 23.74 1.37
N PRO A 11 -9.91 24.10 1.68
CA PRO A 11 -9.17 25.05 0.87
C PRO A 11 -8.97 24.49 -0.55
N VAL A 12 -9.19 25.32 -1.57
CA VAL A 12 -9.11 24.94 -2.98
C VAL A 12 -7.76 24.29 -3.32
N GLY A 13 -6.67 24.75 -2.70
CA GLY A 13 -5.33 24.16 -2.86
C GLY A 13 -5.19 22.70 -2.39
N ARG A 14 -5.97 22.28 -1.38
CA ARG A 14 -6.00 20.87 -0.92
C ARG A 14 -6.77 19.99 -1.90
N ILE A 15 -7.83 20.52 -2.49
CA ILE A 15 -8.62 19.82 -3.50
C ILE A 15 -7.78 19.59 -4.76
N THR A 16 -7.08 20.62 -5.23
CA THR A 16 -6.21 20.52 -6.42
C THR A 16 -5.01 19.61 -6.17
N ALA A 17 -4.35 19.71 -5.01
CA ALA A 17 -3.24 18.81 -4.67
C ALA A 17 -3.68 17.34 -4.62
N ARG A 18 -4.85 17.06 -4.05
CA ARG A 18 -5.40 15.69 -4.02
C ARG A 18 -5.77 15.18 -5.41
N LEU A 19 -6.46 15.99 -6.22
CA LEU A 19 -6.82 15.62 -7.59
C LEU A 19 -5.58 15.38 -8.47
N ALA A 20 -4.56 16.24 -8.36
CA ALA A 20 -3.32 16.08 -9.10
C ALA A 20 -2.61 14.77 -8.73
N TYR A 21 -2.49 14.49 -7.43
CA TYR A 21 -1.87 13.25 -6.93
C TYR A 21 -2.68 11.99 -7.31
N ASP A 22 -4.00 12.03 -7.15
CA ASP A 22 -4.87 10.90 -7.49
C ASP A 22 -4.82 10.61 -9.01
N THR A 23 -4.77 11.66 -9.85
CA THR A 23 -4.63 11.52 -11.30
C THR A 23 -3.27 10.93 -11.67
N GLU A 24 -2.19 11.37 -11.03
CA GLU A 24 -0.85 10.81 -11.23
C GLU A 24 -0.79 9.31 -10.89
N ILE A 25 -1.44 8.88 -9.80
CA ILE A 25 -1.51 7.45 -9.45
C ILE A 25 -2.30 6.65 -10.50
N ILE A 26 -3.42 7.18 -10.97
CA ILE A 26 -4.27 6.51 -11.95
C ILE A 26 -3.52 6.37 -13.28
N ASP A 27 -2.91 7.45 -13.77
CA ASP A 27 -2.27 7.46 -15.08
C ASP A 27 -0.95 6.68 -15.10
N GLY A 28 -0.17 6.77 -14.03
CA GLY A 28 1.11 6.08 -13.95
C GLY A 28 0.98 4.64 -13.44
N LEU A 29 0.68 4.50 -12.15
CA LEU A 29 0.82 3.22 -11.46
C LEU A 29 -0.32 2.25 -11.79
N PHE A 30 -1.56 2.73 -11.82
CA PHE A 30 -2.71 1.86 -12.03
C PHE A 30 -2.71 1.25 -13.44
N VAL A 31 -2.50 2.06 -14.48
CA VAL A 31 -2.41 1.58 -15.87
C VAL A 31 -1.30 0.54 -16.01
N GLN A 32 -0.10 0.80 -15.47
CA GLN A 32 1.02 -0.14 -15.55
C GLN A 32 0.69 -1.47 -14.85
N LYS A 33 0.07 -1.43 -13.67
CA LYS A 33 -0.33 -2.65 -12.95
C LYS A 33 -1.42 -3.42 -13.68
N ALA A 34 -2.41 -2.73 -14.24
CA ALA A 34 -3.48 -3.34 -15.02
C ALA A 34 -2.95 -4.06 -16.27
N LEU A 35 -2.05 -3.42 -17.02
CA LEU A 35 -1.39 -4.03 -18.19
C LEU A 35 -0.58 -5.28 -17.80
N THR A 36 0.14 -5.22 -16.68
CA THR A 36 0.90 -6.36 -16.16
C THR A 36 -0.01 -7.54 -15.82
N VAL A 37 -1.12 -7.29 -15.11
CA VAL A 37 -2.10 -8.33 -14.76
C VAL A 37 -2.71 -8.95 -16.03
N MET A 38 -3.06 -8.12 -17.01
CA MET A 38 -3.60 -8.59 -18.29
C MET A 38 -2.59 -9.47 -19.04
N ALA A 39 -1.33 -9.04 -19.13
CA ALA A 39 -0.27 -9.81 -19.77
C ALA A 39 -0.05 -11.16 -19.06
N SER A 40 0.04 -11.16 -17.73
CA SER A 40 0.18 -12.39 -16.94
C SER A 40 -1.01 -13.34 -17.12
N PHE A 41 -2.23 -12.81 -17.23
CA PHE A 41 -3.43 -13.61 -17.49
C PHE A 41 -3.36 -14.32 -18.85
N PHE A 42 -3.00 -13.60 -19.92
CA PHE A 42 -2.84 -14.20 -21.24
C PHE A 42 -1.69 -15.20 -21.30
N TRP A 43 -0.59 -14.92 -20.59
CA TRP A 43 0.56 -15.84 -20.51
C TRP A 43 0.19 -17.16 -19.82
N LEU A 44 -0.55 -17.08 -18.71
CA LEU A 44 -1.08 -18.25 -18.01
C LEU A 44 -2.08 -19.04 -18.86
N LEU A 45 -2.99 -18.36 -19.55
CA LEU A 45 -3.97 -19.00 -20.43
C LEU A 45 -3.31 -19.72 -21.61
N SER A 46 -2.30 -19.08 -22.22
CA SER A 46 -1.52 -19.67 -23.30
C SER A 46 -0.79 -20.93 -22.83
N GLY A 47 -0.06 -20.86 -21.71
CA GLY A 47 0.64 -22.01 -21.14
C GLY A 47 -0.31 -23.16 -20.80
N LEU A 48 -1.45 -22.84 -20.19
CA LEU A 48 -2.49 -23.82 -19.86
C LEU A 48 -3.02 -24.55 -21.10
N THR A 49 -3.33 -23.79 -22.16
CA THR A 49 -3.88 -24.33 -23.41
C THR A 49 -2.89 -25.29 -24.07
N VAL A 50 -1.61 -24.95 -24.08
CA VAL A 50 -0.54 -25.80 -24.63
C VAL A 50 -0.42 -27.10 -23.82
N VAL A 51 -0.35 -27.02 -22.49
CA VAL A 51 -0.22 -28.21 -21.62
C VAL A 51 -1.40 -29.17 -21.78
N LEU A 52 -2.62 -28.65 -21.81
CA LEU A 52 -3.84 -29.46 -21.98
C LEU A 52 -3.92 -30.13 -23.36
N SER A 53 -3.36 -29.49 -24.39
CA SER A 53 -3.34 -30.05 -25.75
C SER A 53 -2.37 -31.22 -25.88
N VAL A 54 -1.26 -31.21 -25.13
CA VAL A 54 -0.24 -32.27 -25.17
C VAL A 54 -0.59 -33.41 -24.22
N VAL A 55 -1.00 -33.11 -22.98
CA VAL A 55 -1.32 -34.12 -21.96
C VAL A 55 -2.60 -33.74 -21.20
N PRO A 56 -3.78 -34.11 -21.70
CA PRO A 56 -5.06 -33.71 -21.10
C PRO A 56 -5.29 -34.31 -19.71
N ILE A 57 -4.64 -35.43 -19.38
CA ILE A 57 -4.79 -36.08 -18.05
C ILE A 57 -4.27 -35.20 -16.90
N VAL A 58 -3.35 -34.27 -17.18
CA VAL A 58 -2.80 -33.31 -16.20
C VAL A 58 -3.87 -32.36 -15.67
N ALA A 59 -4.97 -32.15 -16.41
CA ALA A 59 -6.11 -31.35 -15.97
C ALA A 59 -6.64 -31.78 -14.59
N ILE A 60 -6.66 -33.10 -14.33
CA ILE A 60 -7.16 -33.66 -13.07
C ILE A 60 -6.28 -33.23 -11.89
N ALA A 61 -4.95 -33.23 -12.08
CA ALA A 61 -4.00 -32.77 -11.06
C ALA A 61 -3.99 -31.25 -10.89
N MET A 62 -4.39 -30.50 -11.91
CA MET A 62 -4.45 -29.04 -11.87
C MET A 62 -5.59 -28.51 -10.99
N VAL A 63 -6.72 -29.22 -10.93
CA VAL A 63 -7.88 -28.83 -10.10
C VAL A 63 -7.53 -28.70 -8.61
N PRO A 64 -6.94 -29.70 -7.93
CA PRO A 64 -6.57 -29.55 -6.52
C PRO A 64 -5.49 -28.48 -6.31
N CYS A 65 -4.52 -28.35 -7.22
CA CYS A 65 -3.52 -27.27 -7.16
C CYS A 65 -4.18 -25.88 -7.25
N ALA A 66 -5.16 -25.70 -8.14
CA ALA A 66 -5.88 -24.43 -8.28
C ALA A 66 -6.69 -24.08 -7.02
N ILE A 67 -7.28 -25.07 -6.34
CA ILE A 67 -7.98 -24.87 -5.07
C ILE A 67 -7.02 -24.40 -3.99
N VAL A 68 -5.90 -25.10 -3.80
CA VAL A 68 -4.87 -24.72 -2.81
C VAL A 68 -4.34 -23.31 -3.10
N TYR A 69 -4.00 -23.04 -4.37
CA TYR A 69 -3.54 -21.72 -4.80
C TYR A 69 -4.57 -20.63 -4.51
N SER A 70 -5.86 -20.87 -4.74
CA SER A 70 -6.93 -19.90 -4.49
C SER A 70 -7.05 -19.56 -3.00
N ILE A 71 -6.90 -20.55 -2.12
CA ILE A 71 -6.91 -20.35 -0.65
C ILE A 71 -5.71 -19.50 -0.23
N VAL A 72 -4.50 -19.88 -0.68
CA VAL A 72 -3.27 -19.15 -0.37
C VAL A 72 -3.33 -17.71 -0.90
N HIS A 73 -3.80 -17.52 -2.14
CA HIS A 73 -3.98 -16.21 -2.74
C HIS A 73 -4.98 -15.34 -1.96
N MET A 74 -6.11 -15.92 -1.51
CA MET A 74 -7.07 -15.21 -0.67
C MET A 74 -6.46 -14.77 0.66
N MET A 75 -5.68 -15.64 1.31
CA MET A 75 -4.97 -15.30 2.54
C MET A 75 -3.95 -14.19 2.30
N TYR A 76 -3.19 -14.26 1.20
CA TYR A 76 -2.22 -13.25 0.81
C TYR A 76 -2.86 -11.88 0.59
N VAL A 77 -3.95 -11.80 -0.19
CA VAL A 77 -4.64 -10.52 -0.44
C VAL A 77 -5.17 -9.92 0.86
N ARG A 78 -5.78 -10.73 1.73
CA ARG A 78 -6.30 -10.27 3.02
C ARG A 78 -5.17 -9.76 3.92
N ALA A 79 -4.09 -10.52 4.05
CA ALA A 79 -2.93 -10.14 4.85
C ALA A 79 -2.26 -8.87 4.29
N GLY A 80 -2.07 -8.78 2.98
CA GLY A 80 -1.46 -7.63 2.31
C GLY A 80 -2.25 -6.34 2.55
N VAL A 81 -3.58 -6.38 2.42
CA VAL A 81 -4.44 -5.21 2.70
C VAL A 81 -4.36 -4.80 4.17
N GLN A 82 -4.35 -5.75 5.10
CA GLN A 82 -4.23 -5.46 6.53
C GLN A 82 -2.87 -4.83 6.87
N MET A 83 -1.78 -5.35 6.32
CA MET A 83 -0.44 -4.81 6.53
C MET A 83 -0.28 -3.42 5.91
N GLN A 84 -0.87 -3.18 4.73
CA GLN A 84 -0.89 -1.84 4.12
C GLN A 84 -1.64 -0.83 5.01
N ARG A 85 -2.77 -1.24 5.60
CA ARG A 85 -3.52 -0.40 6.54
C ARG A 85 -2.72 -0.12 7.81
N LEU A 86 -2.07 -1.12 8.37
CA LEU A 86 -1.22 -0.97 9.55
C LEU A 86 -0.09 0.02 9.27
N TYR A 87 0.60 -0.13 8.14
CA TYR A 87 1.64 0.81 7.72
C TYR A 87 1.12 2.24 7.57
N ALA A 88 -0.01 2.44 6.90
CA ALA A 88 -0.61 3.76 6.75
C ALA A 88 -0.99 4.39 8.11
N GLN A 89 -1.51 3.58 9.05
CA GLN A 89 -1.84 4.04 10.41
C GLN A 89 -0.61 4.40 11.23
N SER A 90 0.50 3.68 11.10
CA SER A 90 1.75 3.98 11.81
C SER A 90 2.48 5.22 11.26
N VAL A 91 2.37 5.49 9.95
CA VAL A 91 3.03 6.65 9.31
C VAL A 91 2.30 7.97 9.61
N SER A 92 0.97 7.96 9.72
CA SER A 92 0.18 9.17 9.99
C SER A 92 0.65 9.97 11.23
N PRO A 93 0.82 9.37 12.44
CA PRO A 93 1.27 10.10 13.62
C PRO A 93 2.73 10.57 13.52
N LEU A 94 3.57 9.85 12.77
CA LEU A 94 4.95 10.25 12.50
C LEU A 94 4.99 11.57 11.71
N VAL A 95 4.24 11.64 10.61
CA VAL A 95 4.16 12.85 9.77
C VAL A 95 3.59 14.02 10.54
N SER A 96 2.52 13.83 11.31
CA SER A 96 1.95 14.91 12.13
C SER A 96 2.93 15.43 13.19
N HIS A 97 3.70 14.55 13.82
CA HIS A 97 4.71 14.95 14.81
C HIS A 97 5.86 15.74 14.16
N ILE A 98 6.23 15.41 12.92
CA ILE A 98 7.22 16.16 12.14
C ILE A 98 6.67 17.56 11.83
N GLU A 99 5.43 17.67 11.38
CA GLU A 99 4.78 18.97 11.11
C GLU A 99 4.71 19.85 12.37
N GLU A 100 4.33 19.28 13.51
CA GLU A 100 4.31 19.98 14.80
C GLU A 100 5.71 20.44 15.22
N SER A 101 6.72 19.59 15.03
CA SER A 101 8.12 19.93 15.33
C SER A 101 8.67 21.05 14.45
N LEU A 102 8.29 21.09 13.18
CA LEU A 102 8.65 22.15 12.23
C LEU A 102 7.97 23.48 12.59
N ALA A 103 6.67 23.46 12.89
CA ALA A 103 5.91 24.65 13.25
C ALA A 103 6.30 25.22 14.63
N GLY A 104 6.54 24.34 15.62
CA GLY A 104 6.81 24.68 17.02
C GLY A 104 8.29 24.69 17.41
N GLY A 105 9.21 24.52 16.48
CA GLY A 105 10.62 24.27 16.78
C GLY A 105 11.31 25.36 17.60
N ALA A 106 10.92 26.63 17.45
CA ALA A 106 11.44 27.72 18.28
C ALA A 106 10.99 27.59 19.75
N THR A 107 9.73 27.24 19.97
CA THR A 107 9.13 27.01 21.29
C THR A 107 9.78 25.81 21.97
N VAL A 108 9.93 24.69 21.28
CA VAL A 108 10.57 23.47 21.82
C VAL A 108 12.01 23.75 22.27
N ARG A 109 12.78 24.51 21.48
CA ARG A 109 14.14 24.93 21.86
C ARG A 109 14.15 25.90 23.04
N ALA A 110 13.21 26.86 23.08
CA ALA A 110 13.10 27.82 24.17
C ALA A 110 12.80 27.17 25.52
N PHE A 111 12.03 26.07 25.54
CA PHE A 111 11.73 25.29 26.74
C PHE A 111 12.75 24.18 27.04
N GLY A 112 13.74 23.94 26.18
CA GLY A 112 14.74 22.89 26.39
C GLY A 112 14.22 21.45 26.26
N GLU A 113 13.05 21.25 25.66
CA GLU A 113 12.35 19.95 25.57
C GLU A 113 12.72 19.14 24.31
N THR A 114 13.86 19.43 23.68
CA THR A 114 14.27 18.82 22.41
C THR A 114 14.48 17.32 22.49
N GLU A 115 15.06 16.82 23.59
CA GLU A 115 15.29 15.38 23.79
C GLU A 115 13.99 14.60 23.94
N ARG A 116 12.97 15.18 24.56
CA ARG A 116 11.64 14.56 24.68
C ARG A 116 10.99 14.38 23.30
N PHE A 117 11.03 15.44 22.48
CA PHE A 117 10.53 15.38 21.10
C PHE A 117 11.32 14.39 20.25
N ARG A 118 12.65 14.31 20.44
CA ARG A 118 13.51 13.36 19.73
C ARG A 118 13.19 11.91 20.11
N ALA A 119 13.04 11.60 21.39
CA ALA A 119 12.68 10.27 21.87
C ALA A 119 11.29 9.83 21.38
N ARG A 120 10.34 10.78 21.32
CA ARG A 120 9.01 10.51 20.75
C ARG A 120 9.07 10.25 19.25
N LEU A 121 9.89 11.00 18.52
CA LEU A 121 10.09 10.79 17.10
C LEU A 121 10.72 9.42 16.82
N SER A 122 11.73 9.00 17.59
CA SER A 122 12.35 7.70 17.42
C SER A 122 11.37 6.56 17.68
N SER A 123 10.54 6.64 18.74
CA SER A 123 9.53 5.59 18.99
C SER A 123 8.51 5.46 17.87
N LEU A 124 8.02 6.60 17.34
CA LEU A 124 7.07 6.60 16.22
C LEU A 124 7.72 6.06 14.93
N ASN A 125 9.00 6.37 14.72
CA ASN A 125 9.75 5.87 13.57
C ASN A 125 9.98 4.36 13.66
N ASP A 126 10.27 3.83 14.86
CA ASP A 126 10.43 2.39 15.08
C ASP A 126 9.12 1.64 14.81
N ASP A 127 7.99 2.17 15.28
CA ASP A 127 6.65 1.62 15.00
C ASP A 127 6.35 1.60 13.50
N ALA A 128 6.64 2.69 12.79
CA ALA A 128 6.47 2.78 11.34
C ALA A 128 7.41 1.82 10.58
N ALA A 129 8.65 1.68 11.02
CA ALA A 129 9.63 0.76 10.43
C ALA A 129 9.23 -0.72 10.63
N MET A 130 8.71 -1.08 11.81
CA MET A 130 8.17 -2.41 12.07
C MET A 130 6.96 -2.73 11.17
N ALA A 131 6.04 -1.77 11.02
CA ALA A 131 4.90 -1.94 10.12
C ALA A 131 5.33 -2.07 8.66
N PHE A 132 6.32 -1.28 8.23
CA PHE A 132 6.87 -1.32 6.87
C PHE A 132 7.57 -2.64 6.55
N THR A 133 8.41 -3.13 7.46
CA THR A 133 9.10 -4.42 7.30
C THR A 133 8.10 -5.57 7.25
N SER A 134 7.04 -5.52 8.07
CA SER A 134 5.94 -6.49 8.02
C SER A 134 5.20 -6.47 6.67
N PHE A 135 4.93 -5.28 6.13
CA PHE A 135 4.32 -5.11 4.81
C PHE A 135 5.20 -5.68 3.68
N ILE A 136 6.50 -5.39 3.69
CA ILE A 136 7.46 -5.98 2.73
C ILE A 136 7.55 -7.49 2.92
N GLY A 137 7.56 -7.97 4.16
CA GLY A 137 7.65 -9.39 4.50
C GLY A 137 6.53 -10.20 3.86
N VAL A 138 5.29 -9.70 3.89
CA VAL A 138 4.15 -10.34 3.20
C VAL A 138 4.38 -10.39 1.69
N GLY A 139 4.85 -9.30 1.07
CA GLY A 139 5.15 -9.28 -0.37
C GLY A 139 6.25 -10.26 -0.78
N ARG A 140 7.25 -10.50 0.08
CA ARG A 140 8.34 -11.45 -0.18
C ARG A 140 7.95 -12.91 0.06
N TRP A 141 7.01 -13.17 0.96
CA TRP A 141 6.59 -14.54 1.29
C TRP A 141 6.04 -15.30 0.08
N LEU A 142 5.33 -14.61 -0.84
CA LEU A 142 4.82 -15.21 -2.07
C LEU A 142 5.88 -15.30 -3.20
N ALA A 143 6.97 -14.54 -3.08
CA ALA A 143 8.03 -14.50 -4.10
C ALA A 143 9.07 -15.63 -3.91
N LEU A 144 9.02 -16.32 -2.77
CA LEU A 144 9.78 -17.54 -2.45
C LEU A 144 8.95 -18.78 -2.80
#